data_AF-A0AAE0E5E2-F1
#
_entry.id   AF-A0AAE0E5E2-F1
#
_cell.length_a   1.000
_cell.length_b   1.000
_cell.length_c   1.000
_cell.angle_alpha   90.00
_cell.angle_beta   90.00
_cell.angle_gamma   90.00
#
_symmetry.space_group_name_H-M   'P 1'
#
loop_
_entity.id
_entity.type
_entity.pdbx_description
1 polymer ?
#
loop_
_entity_poly.entity_id
_entity_poly.type
_entity_poly.pdbx_seq_one_letter_code
_entity_poly.pdbx_strand_id
1 'polypeptide(L)'
;METGESGQLRLACPRIFALSTSKQGVVSDFGKWIDSQWVLDVPLRRPLFDWKKEQWQVFFNCLDCNIIRSFVPDILVWANRSDGIFSVGSFRNSMEKASITNADKHMFVWQGASPPKIEIFLWQLLKGKVIVRKMLQRLGLDLSASIMCPLCDQKEETVDHIFLRCWWSWKLWTQCKVWWDVVSCANNTVLDWF
;
A
#
# COMPACT_ATOMS: atom_id res chain seq x y z
N MET A 1 -11.20 -6.18 -10.19
CA MET A 1 -10.06 -5.85 -9.31
C MET A 1 -8.85 -6.55 -9.90
N GLU A 2 -8.12 -5.86 -10.74
CA GLU A 2 -6.75 -6.22 -11.05
C GLU A 2 -5.92 -5.09 -10.46
N THR A 3 -5.06 -5.42 -9.51
CA THR A 3 -4.05 -4.47 -9.04
C THR A 3 -3.27 -3.99 -10.27
N GLY A 4 -2.70 -2.78 -10.24
CA GLY A 4 -1.87 -2.27 -11.35
C GLY A 4 -0.65 -3.17 -11.69
N GLU A 5 -0.44 -4.24 -10.94
CA GLU A 5 0.50 -5.32 -11.21
C GLU A 5 -0.16 -6.49 -11.97
N SER A 6 -1.41 -6.87 -11.68
CA SER A 6 -2.10 -7.97 -12.38
C SER A 6 -2.42 -7.71 -13.85
N GLY A 7 -2.54 -6.43 -14.26
CA GLY A 7 -2.89 -6.07 -15.65
C GLY A 7 -1.70 -5.95 -16.60
N GLN A 8 -0.46 -6.13 -16.13
CA GLN A 8 0.70 -6.03 -17.00
C GLN A 8 0.93 -7.36 -17.71
N LEU A 9 0.89 -7.37 -19.05
CA LEU A 9 1.16 -8.56 -19.87
C LEU A 9 2.50 -9.23 -19.53
N ARG A 10 3.48 -8.48 -19.01
CA ARG A 10 4.77 -9.03 -18.52
C ARG A 10 4.62 -9.93 -17.28
N LEU A 11 3.61 -9.71 -16.44
CA LEU A 11 3.33 -10.48 -15.23
C LEU A 11 2.36 -11.63 -15.53
N ALA A 12 1.37 -11.41 -16.41
CA ALA A 12 0.45 -12.45 -16.86
C ALA A 12 1.14 -13.49 -17.78
N CYS A 13 2.09 -13.06 -18.62
CA CYS A 13 2.76 -13.88 -19.63
C CYS A 13 4.29 -13.66 -19.63
N PRO A 14 5.00 -13.95 -18.52
CA PRO A 14 6.41 -13.59 -18.34
C PRO A 14 7.35 -14.28 -19.35
N ARG A 15 7.01 -15.49 -19.79
CA ARG A 15 7.81 -16.25 -20.77
C ARG A 15 7.71 -15.69 -22.18
N ILE A 16 6.51 -15.27 -22.59
CA ILE A 16 6.30 -14.60 -23.88
C ILE A 16 7.01 -13.25 -23.88
N PHE A 17 6.87 -12.49 -22.79
CA PHE A 17 7.59 -11.23 -22.62
C PHE A 17 9.12 -11.40 -22.64
N ALA A 18 9.65 -12.46 -22.03
CA ALA A 18 11.08 -12.77 -22.08
C ALA A 18 11.59 -13.09 -23.49
N LEU A 19 10.74 -13.70 -24.33
CA LEU A 19 11.06 -14.09 -25.71
C LEU A 19 10.79 -12.96 -26.73
N SER A 20 10.04 -11.93 -26.35
CA SER A 20 9.77 -10.78 -27.22
C SER A 20 11.06 -10.07 -27.62
N THR A 21 11.13 -9.68 -28.88
CA THR A 21 12.24 -8.89 -29.40
C THR A 21 12.16 -7.44 -28.92
N SER A 22 10.95 -6.90 -28.79
CA SER A 22 10.70 -5.55 -28.26
C SER A 22 9.89 -5.61 -26.97
N LYS A 23 10.45 -5.04 -25.90
CA LYS A 23 9.84 -5.03 -24.55
C LYS A 23 9.11 -3.73 -24.21
N GLN A 24 9.28 -2.71 -25.05
CA GLN A 24 8.75 -1.36 -24.84
C GLN A 24 7.86 -0.90 -26.00
N GLY A 25 7.55 -1.79 -26.95
CA GLY A 25 6.65 -1.47 -28.06
C GLY A 25 5.21 -1.30 -27.57
N VAL A 26 4.45 -0.48 -28.28
CA VAL A 26 3.00 -0.35 -28.08
C VAL A 26 2.27 -1.46 -28.85
N VAL A 27 1.04 -1.77 -28.47
CA VAL A 27 0.28 -2.88 -29.11
C VAL A 27 0.14 -2.70 -30.62
N SER A 28 0.05 -1.44 -31.10
CA SER A 28 0.01 -1.12 -32.53
C SER A 28 1.28 -1.52 -33.30
N ASP A 29 2.43 -1.66 -32.63
CA ASP A 29 3.68 -2.06 -33.27
C ASP A 29 3.74 -3.57 -33.55
N PHE A 30 2.84 -4.33 -32.90
CA PHE A 30 2.85 -5.80 -32.91
C PHE A 30 1.69 -6.39 -33.69
N GLY A 31 1.11 -5.67 -34.66
CA GLY A 31 0.06 -6.23 -35.50
C GLY A 31 -0.20 -5.41 -36.75
N LYS A 32 -1.01 -5.98 -37.63
CA LYS A 32 -1.37 -5.41 -38.92
C LYS A 32 -2.85 -5.63 -39.18
N TRP A 33 -3.47 -4.70 -39.88
CA TRP A 33 -4.83 -4.87 -40.36
C TRP A 33 -4.82 -5.72 -41.63
N ILE A 34 -5.50 -6.86 -41.60
CA ILE A 34 -5.73 -7.75 -42.74
C ILE A 34 -7.25 -7.92 -42.86
N ASP A 35 -7.82 -7.56 -44.01
CA ASP A 35 -9.27 -7.67 -44.26
C ASP A 35 -10.17 -7.08 -43.16
N SER A 36 -9.80 -5.89 -42.65
CA SER A 36 -10.50 -5.20 -41.55
C SER A 36 -10.50 -5.94 -40.20
N GLN A 37 -9.64 -6.95 -40.04
CA GLN A 37 -9.36 -7.59 -38.77
C GLN A 37 -7.94 -7.26 -38.31
N TRP A 38 -7.78 -7.01 -37.00
CA TRP A 38 -6.47 -6.84 -36.41
C TRP A 38 -5.81 -8.20 -36.23
N VAL A 39 -4.70 -8.42 -36.94
CA VAL A 39 -3.90 -9.64 -36.81
C VAL A 39 -2.61 -9.29 -36.07
N LEU A 40 -2.44 -9.89 -34.89
CA LEU A 40 -1.26 -9.68 -34.07
C LEU A 40 -0.08 -10.49 -34.62
N ASP A 41 1.04 -9.81 -34.85
CA ASP A 41 2.33 -10.34 -35.29
C ASP A 41 3.41 -9.94 -34.27
N VAL A 42 3.66 -10.81 -33.28
CA VAL A 42 4.66 -10.58 -32.24
C VAL A 42 5.97 -11.28 -32.63
N PRO A 43 7.03 -10.55 -32.99
CA PRO A 43 8.31 -11.13 -33.36
C PRO A 43 9.01 -11.69 -32.12
N LEU A 44 9.06 -13.02 -32.03
CA LEU A 44 9.76 -13.74 -30.97
C LEU A 44 11.19 -14.07 -31.40
N ARG A 45 12.14 -14.01 -30.47
CA ARG A 45 13.54 -14.38 -30.72
C ARG A 45 13.72 -15.84 -31.16
N ARG A 46 12.76 -16.71 -30.82
CA ARG A 46 12.73 -18.14 -31.14
C ARG A 46 11.27 -18.61 -31.31
N PRO A 47 10.99 -19.59 -32.19
CA PRO A 47 9.64 -20.13 -32.36
C PRO A 47 9.13 -20.81 -31.09
N LEU A 48 7.81 -20.78 -30.89
CA LEU A 48 7.13 -21.44 -29.79
C LEU A 48 6.96 -22.93 -30.11
N PHE A 49 7.53 -23.80 -29.28
CA PHE A 49 7.32 -25.26 -29.34
C PHE A 49 5.97 -25.65 -28.72
N ASP A 50 5.45 -26.82 -29.11
CA ASP A 50 4.05 -27.24 -28.91
C ASP A 50 3.51 -27.12 -27.47
N TRP A 51 4.30 -27.41 -26.44
CA TRP A 51 3.87 -27.29 -25.03
C TRP A 51 3.72 -25.83 -24.54
N LYS A 52 4.07 -24.84 -25.37
CA LYS A 52 3.91 -23.40 -25.06
C LYS A 52 2.65 -22.79 -25.67
N LYS A 53 1.86 -23.57 -26.41
CA LYS A 53 0.61 -23.12 -27.04
C LYS A 53 -0.42 -22.67 -26.00
N GLU A 54 -0.47 -23.27 -24.82
CA GLU A 54 -1.38 -22.87 -23.74
C GLU A 54 -1.14 -21.43 -23.26
N GLN A 55 0.12 -21.01 -23.08
CA GLN A 55 0.43 -19.63 -22.71
C GLN A 55 0.14 -18.64 -23.84
N TRP A 56 0.27 -19.09 -25.09
CA TRP A 56 -0.09 -18.30 -26.27
C TRP A 56 -1.61 -18.08 -26.36
N GLN A 57 -2.40 -19.09 -25.99
CA GLN A 57 -3.86 -18.99 -25.88
C GLN A 57 -4.27 -18.04 -24.74
N VAL A 58 -3.62 -18.13 -23.58
CA VAL A 58 -3.86 -17.17 -22.48
C VAL A 58 -3.53 -15.74 -22.92
N PHE A 59 -2.42 -15.55 -23.63
CA PHE A 59 -2.04 -14.25 -24.16
C PHE A 59 -3.07 -13.67 -25.13
N PHE A 60 -3.56 -14.48 -26.08
CA PHE A 60 -4.63 -14.04 -26.98
C PHE A 60 -5.95 -13.79 -26.26
N ASN A 61 -6.36 -14.63 -25.31
CA ASN A 61 -7.57 -14.39 -24.52
C ASN A 61 -7.50 -13.07 -23.74
N CYS A 62 -6.33 -12.71 -23.20
CA CYS A 62 -6.13 -11.40 -22.55
C CYS A 62 -6.25 -10.22 -23.53
N LEU A 63 -5.88 -10.42 -24.80
CA LEU A 63 -5.95 -9.40 -25.85
C LEU A 63 -7.33 -9.31 -26.51
N ASP A 64 -8.02 -10.43 -26.69
CA ASP A 64 -9.37 -10.50 -27.28
C ASP A 64 -10.42 -9.77 -26.44
N CYS A 65 -10.22 -9.70 -25.13
CA CYS A 65 -11.02 -8.85 -24.24
C CYS A 65 -10.88 -7.34 -24.54
N ASN A 66 -9.84 -6.94 -25.29
CA ASN A 66 -9.52 -5.57 -25.66
C ASN A 66 -9.51 -5.42 -27.18
N ILE A 67 -10.65 -5.70 -27.84
CA ILE A 67 -10.85 -5.51 -29.28
C ILE A 67 -10.27 -4.15 -29.69
N ILE A 68 -9.12 -4.16 -30.35
CA ILE A 68 -8.49 -2.97 -30.91
C ILE A 68 -9.43 -2.50 -32.01
N ARG A 69 -10.14 -1.40 -31.75
CA ARG A 69 -11.09 -0.84 -32.72
C ARG A 69 -10.31 0.03 -33.69
N SER A 70 -10.42 -0.26 -34.98
CA SER A 70 -9.91 0.64 -36.00
C SER A 70 -10.66 1.98 -35.91
N PHE A 71 -9.95 3.08 -36.11
CA PHE A 71 -10.49 4.44 -36.21
C PHE A 71 -11.14 5.02 -34.94
N VAL A 72 -10.89 4.44 -33.77
CA VAL A 72 -11.28 5.03 -32.48
C VAL A 72 -10.02 5.51 -31.74
N PRO A 73 -9.95 6.77 -31.30
CA PRO A 73 -8.83 7.22 -30.47
C PRO A 73 -8.83 6.49 -29.12
N ASP A 74 -7.65 6.23 -28.58
CA ASP A 74 -7.51 5.62 -27.26
C ASP A 74 -8.20 6.49 -26.19
N ILE A 75 -8.99 5.84 -25.34
CA ILE A 75 -9.66 6.48 -24.20
C ILE A 75 -9.19 5.88 -22.89
N LEU A 76 -8.97 6.73 -21.89
CA LEU A 76 -8.64 6.29 -20.54
C LEU A 76 -9.93 5.84 -19.83
N VAL A 77 -9.98 4.58 -19.44
CA VAL A 77 -11.14 3.95 -18.82
C VAL A 77 -10.85 3.62 -17.35
N TRP A 78 -11.73 4.04 -16.45
CA TRP A 78 -11.65 3.72 -15.04
C TRP A 78 -12.10 2.28 -14.76
N ALA A 79 -11.14 1.36 -14.59
CA ALA A 79 -11.39 -0.07 -14.45
C ALA A 79 -12.27 -0.46 -13.24
N ASN A 80 -12.42 0.41 -12.24
CA ASN A 80 -13.20 0.11 -11.04
C ASN A 80 -14.68 0.51 -11.16
N ARG A 81 -15.16 0.87 -12.36
CA ARG A 81 -16.59 0.98 -12.69
C ARG A 81 -16.89 0.36 -14.05
N SER A 82 -18.08 -0.21 -14.19
CA SER A 82 -18.56 -0.83 -15.42
C SER A 82 -18.82 0.18 -16.56
N ASP A 83 -19.10 1.44 -16.23
CA ASP A 83 -19.25 2.50 -17.23
C ASP A 83 -17.92 3.14 -17.62
N GLY A 84 -16.82 2.76 -16.97
CA GLY A 84 -15.50 3.27 -17.29
C GLY A 84 -15.25 4.72 -16.88
N ILE A 85 -16.18 5.38 -16.21
CA ILE A 85 -16.08 6.82 -15.89
C ILE A 85 -15.44 6.99 -14.51
N PHE A 86 -14.39 7.80 -14.45
CA PHE A 86 -13.77 8.18 -13.18
C PHE A 86 -14.72 9.01 -12.31
N SER A 87 -14.78 8.69 -11.02
CA SER A 87 -15.39 9.55 -10.01
C SER A 87 -14.65 9.44 -8.69
N VAL A 88 -14.62 10.53 -7.92
CA VAL A 88 -14.01 10.57 -6.58
C VAL A 88 -14.61 9.49 -5.67
N GLY A 89 -15.93 9.26 -5.75
CA GLY A 89 -16.60 8.21 -5.00
C GLY A 89 -16.09 6.81 -5.35
N SER A 90 -15.93 6.49 -6.64
CA SER A 90 -15.40 5.19 -7.06
C SER A 90 -13.92 4.98 -6.73
N PHE A 91 -13.13 6.06 -6.70
CA PHE A 91 -11.75 6.04 -6.25
C PHE A 91 -11.66 5.82 -4.73
N ARG A 92 -12.49 6.53 -3.95
CA ARG A 92 -12.56 6.31 -2.50
C ARG A 92 -12.94 4.87 -2.18
N ASN A 93 -13.94 4.33 -2.87
CA ASN A 93 -14.37 2.94 -2.70
C ASN A 93 -13.28 1.94 -3.11
N SER A 94 -12.48 2.21 -4.16
CA SER A 94 -11.33 1.36 -4.48
C SER A 94 -10.25 1.42 -3.40
N MET A 95 -9.97 2.62 -2.88
CA MET A 95 -8.97 2.85 -1.83
C MET A 95 -9.37 2.18 -0.53
N GLU A 96 -10.65 2.24 -0.16
CA GLU A 96 -11.17 1.58 1.05
C GLU A 96 -11.03 0.06 0.95
N LYS A 97 -11.42 -0.54 -0.18
CA LYS A 97 -11.21 -1.98 -0.43
C LYS A 97 -9.74 -2.39 -0.42
N ALA A 98 -8.84 -1.54 -0.91
CA ALA A 98 -7.40 -1.76 -0.86
C ALA A 98 -6.80 -1.48 0.54
N SER A 99 -7.48 -0.69 1.37
CA SER A 99 -7.04 -0.38 2.73
C SER A 99 -7.45 -1.45 3.71
N ILE A 100 -8.57 -2.17 3.48
CA ILE A 100 -9.04 -3.26 4.35
C ILE A 100 -7.98 -4.35 4.56
N THR A 101 -7.05 -4.56 3.62
CA THR A 101 -5.92 -5.49 3.79
C THR A 101 -4.78 -4.98 4.70
N ASN A 102 -4.80 -3.70 5.09
CA ASN A 102 -3.83 -3.05 5.99
C ASN A 102 -4.53 -2.21 7.11
N ALA A 103 -5.85 -2.33 7.26
CA ALA A 103 -6.69 -1.34 7.96
C ALA A 103 -6.65 -1.43 9.48
N ASP A 104 -6.16 -2.53 10.04
CA ASP A 104 -6.51 -2.87 11.43
C ASP A 104 -5.93 -1.91 12.48
N LYS A 105 -4.84 -1.17 12.16
CA LYS A 105 -4.20 -0.28 13.16
C LYS A 105 -4.49 1.21 12.99
N HIS A 106 -4.89 1.67 11.81
CA HIS A 106 -5.02 3.12 11.54
C HIS A 106 -6.45 3.65 11.63
N MET A 107 -7.45 2.76 11.59
CA MET A 107 -8.86 3.15 11.58
C MET A 107 -9.33 3.68 12.94
N PHE A 108 -8.70 3.23 14.04
CA PHE A 108 -9.06 3.66 15.40
C PHE A 108 -8.66 5.09 15.73
N VAL A 109 -7.76 5.72 14.97
CA VAL A 109 -7.25 7.05 15.31
C VAL A 109 -8.22 8.18 14.95
N TRP A 110 -9.00 8.01 13.89
CA TRP A 110 -9.83 9.08 13.30
C TRP A 110 -11.32 8.88 13.60
N GLN A 111 -11.64 8.54 14.85
CA GLN A 111 -13.02 8.24 15.27
C GLN A 111 -13.79 9.47 15.78
N GLY A 112 -13.15 10.64 15.89
CA GLY A 112 -13.77 11.84 16.43
C GLY A 112 -13.99 11.79 17.95
N ALA A 113 -13.46 10.78 18.62
CA ALA A 113 -13.59 10.59 20.08
C ALA A 113 -12.67 11.54 20.87
N SER A 114 -11.70 12.19 20.21
CA SER A 114 -10.76 13.11 20.84
C SER A 114 -10.51 14.34 19.95
N PRO A 115 -10.01 15.46 20.51
CA PRO A 115 -9.67 16.63 19.70
C PRO A 115 -8.67 16.27 18.58
N PRO A 116 -8.71 16.93 17.40
CA PRO A 116 -7.85 16.60 16.27
C PRO A 116 -6.35 16.56 16.59
N LYS A 117 -5.90 17.38 17.54
CA LYS A 117 -4.51 17.39 18.02
C LYS A 117 -4.11 16.04 18.66
N ILE A 118 -5.02 15.40 19.38
CA ILE A 118 -4.80 14.11 20.03
C ILE A 118 -4.82 12.99 18.99
N GLU A 119 -5.73 13.04 18.02
CA GLU A 119 -5.77 12.07 16.92
C GLU A 119 -4.48 12.12 16.08
N ILE A 120 -4.01 13.31 15.72
CA ILE A 120 -2.72 13.48 15.02
C ILE A 120 -1.57 12.91 15.84
N PHE A 121 -1.56 13.16 17.15
CA PHE A 121 -0.53 12.66 18.05
C PHE A 121 -0.55 11.12 18.15
N LEU A 122 -1.73 10.52 18.31
CA LEU A 122 -1.91 9.06 18.30
C LEU A 122 -1.46 8.45 16.98
N TRP A 123 -1.79 9.09 15.85
CA TRP A 123 -1.33 8.65 14.54
C TRP A 123 0.20 8.66 14.42
N GLN A 124 0.85 9.73 14.90
CA GLN A 124 2.31 9.81 14.94
C GLN A 124 2.91 8.74 15.85
N LEU A 125 2.27 8.46 16.98
CA LEU A 125 2.66 7.45 17.95
C LEU A 125 2.62 6.05 17.34
N LEU A 126 1.53 5.70 16.65
CA LEU A 126 1.38 4.42 15.93
C LEU A 126 2.34 4.26 14.75
N LYS A 127 2.79 5.37 14.15
CA LYS A 127 3.83 5.33 13.12
C LYS A 127 5.24 5.29 13.70
N GLY A 128 5.41 5.33 15.03
CA GLY A 128 6.71 5.43 15.68
C GLY A 128 7.45 6.73 15.37
N LYS A 129 6.72 7.78 14.98
CA LYS A 129 7.24 9.07 14.52
C LYS A 129 7.22 10.17 15.59
N VAL A 130 6.88 9.82 16.83
CA VAL A 130 6.95 10.77 17.94
C VAL A 130 8.41 11.12 18.22
N ILE A 131 8.68 12.41 18.24
CA ILE A 131 10.02 12.96 18.47
C ILE A 131 10.35 12.79 19.97
N VAL A 132 11.14 11.78 20.27
CA VAL A 132 11.76 11.55 21.60
C VAL A 132 13.23 11.93 21.57
N ARG A 133 13.85 12.21 22.73
CA ARG A 133 15.29 12.59 22.80
C ARG A 133 16.22 11.63 22.07
N LYS A 134 15.99 10.31 22.16
CA LYS A 134 16.77 9.32 21.39
C LYS A 134 16.67 9.52 19.87
N MET A 135 15.52 9.96 19.37
CA MET A 135 15.32 10.26 17.94
C MET A 135 16.00 11.58 17.55
N LEU A 136 15.94 12.59 18.41
CA LEU A 136 16.62 13.88 18.22
C LEU A 136 18.15 13.70 18.14
N GLN A 137 18.72 12.85 19.01
CA GLN A 137 20.15 12.51 18.96
C GLN A 137 20.51 11.82 17.65
N ARG A 138 19.69 10.87 17.16
CA ARG A 138 19.91 10.21 15.85
C ARG A 138 19.83 11.17 14.67
N LEU A 139 19.12 12.28 14.82
CA LEU A 139 19.03 13.36 13.84
C LEU A 139 20.19 14.36 13.94
N GLY A 140 21.18 14.13 14.81
CA GLY A 140 22.37 14.96 14.95
C GLY A 140 22.11 16.29 15.67
N LEU A 141 20.98 16.43 16.36
CA LEU A 141 20.71 17.59 17.20
C LEU A 141 21.45 17.42 18.52
N ASP A 142 22.30 18.41 18.83
CA ASP A 142 23.10 18.41 20.06
C ASP A 142 22.18 18.61 21.27
N LEU A 143 21.86 17.51 21.94
CA LEU A 143 21.14 17.52 23.20
C LEU A 143 22.17 17.73 24.30
N SER A 144 22.43 19.00 24.64
CA SER A 144 23.18 19.37 25.85
C SER A 144 22.56 18.78 27.14
N ALA A 145 21.29 18.36 27.07
CA ALA A 145 20.60 17.58 28.09
C ALA A 145 20.68 16.07 27.81
N SER A 146 21.01 15.31 28.83
CA SER A 146 21.04 13.84 28.87
C SER A 146 19.89 13.16 28.09
N ILE A 147 20.19 12.04 27.42
CA ILE A 147 19.21 11.17 26.71
C ILE A 147 18.28 10.42 27.66
N MET A 148 18.45 10.63 28.96
CA MET A 148 17.63 10.02 30.00
C MET A 148 16.22 10.60 29.97
N CYS A 149 15.26 9.76 30.34
CA CYS A 149 13.86 10.08 30.42
C CYS A 149 13.64 11.27 31.38
N PRO A 150 13.00 12.36 30.94
CA PRO A 150 12.80 13.55 31.78
C PRO A 150 11.89 13.31 32.98
N LEU A 151 11.13 12.21 32.99
CA LEU A 151 10.20 11.88 34.07
C LEU A 151 10.87 11.08 35.20
N CYS A 152 11.70 10.09 34.87
CA CYS A 152 12.29 9.19 35.87
C CYS A 152 13.80 9.34 36.01
N ASP A 153 14.48 9.86 34.99
CA ASP A 153 15.95 9.97 34.92
C ASP A 153 16.71 8.65 35.16
N GLN A 154 16.03 7.50 35.02
CA GLN A 154 16.60 6.16 35.28
C GLN A 154 16.91 5.36 34.01
N LYS A 155 16.26 5.67 32.88
CA LYS A 155 16.44 4.97 31.59
C LYS A 155 16.41 5.95 30.44
N GLU A 156 16.98 5.55 29.30
CA GLU A 156 16.91 6.30 28.05
C GLU A 156 15.45 6.61 27.63
N GLU A 157 15.23 7.82 27.12
CA GLU A 157 13.94 8.23 26.61
C GLU A 157 13.64 7.57 25.26
N THR A 158 12.80 6.52 25.31
CA THR A 158 12.17 5.91 24.13
C THR A 158 10.67 6.12 24.18
N VAL A 159 10.00 6.00 23.03
CA VAL A 159 8.53 6.08 22.94
C VAL A 159 7.88 5.08 23.89
N ASP A 160 8.30 3.81 23.87
CA ASP A 160 7.77 2.79 24.78
C ASP A 160 8.06 3.11 26.25
N HIS A 161 9.24 3.66 26.55
CA HIS A 161 9.57 4.00 27.92
C HIS A 161 8.72 5.16 28.43
N ILE A 162 8.68 6.30 27.73
CA ILE A 162 7.96 7.48 28.22
C ILE A 162 6.45 7.26 28.25
N PHE A 163 5.87 6.45 27.36
CA PHE A 163 4.41 6.22 27.35
C PHE A 163 3.95 5.02 28.16
N LEU A 164 4.74 3.94 28.27
CA LEU A 164 4.28 2.69 28.91
C LEU A 164 5.14 2.26 30.11
N ARG A 165 6.47 2.29 29.97
CA ARG A 165 7.37 1.65 30.96
C ARG A 165 7.88 2.58 32.04
N CYS A 166 7.72 3.89 31.89
CA CYS A 166 8.11 4.87 32.89
C CYS A 166 7.19 4.74 34.10
N TRP A 167 7.77 4.75 35.30
CA TRP A 167 7.02 4.66 36.56
C TRP A 167 5.88 5.67 36.64
N TRP A 168 6.13 6.92 36.24
CA TRP A 168 5.13 7.98 36.23
C TRP A 168 3.98 7.69 35.28
N SER A 169 4.30 7.27 34.06
CA SER A 169 3.30 6.93 33.04
C SER A 169 2.49 5.70 33.44
N TRP A 170 3.15 4.69 34.02
CA TRP A 170 2.47 3.51 34.56
C TRP A 170 1.47 3.89 35.66
N LYS A 171 1.87 4.78 36.58
CA LYS A 171 0.99 5.29 37.64
C LYS A 171 -0.25 5.99 37.05
N LEU A 172 -0.07 6.83 36.03
CA LEU A 172 -1.19 7.48 35.33
C LEU A 172 -2.11 6.46 34.68
N TRP A 173 -1.57 5.48 33.93
CA TRP A 173 -2.38 4.42 33.34
C TRP A 173 -3.14 3.59 34.37
N THR A 174 -2.54 3.31 35.54
CA THR A 174 -3.27 2.60 36.61
C THR A 174 -4.44 3.40 37.14
N GLN A 175 -4.34 4.72 37.23
CA GLN A 175 -5.45 5.58 37.63
C GLN A 175 -6.54 5.65 36.55
N CYS A 176 -6.17 5.82 35.29
CA CYS A 176 -7.12 5.83 34.18
C CYS A 176 -7.84 4.49 34.01
N LYS A 177 -7.15 3.36 34.25
CA LYS A 177 -7.76 2.01 34.22
C LYS A 177 -8.90 1.87 35.24
N VAL A 178 -8.72 2.44 36.43
CA VAL A 178 -9.78 2.46 37.46
C VAL A 178 -10.98 3.30 37.01
N TRP A 179 -10.75 4.39 36.26
CA TRP A 179 -11.83 5.23 35.75
C TRP A 179 -12.57 4.64 34.55
N TRP A 180 -11.89 3.83 33.74
CA TRP A 180 -12.46 3.24 32.52
C TRP A 180 -12.88 1.78 32.66
N ASP A 181 -12.74 1.18 33.85
CA ASP A 181 -13.10 -0.22 34.13
C ASP A 181 -12.43 -1.23 33.18
N VAL A 182 -11.18 -0.95 32.78
CA VAL A 182 -10.42 -1.77 31.83
C VAL A 182 -9.50 -2.75 32.55
N VAL A 183 -9.77 -4.05 32.38
CA VAL A 183 -8.99 -5.16 32.96
C VAL A 183 -7.84 -5.54 32.01
N SER A 184 -6.70 -4.85 32.19
CA SER A 184 -5.37 -5.17 31.64
C SER A 184 -5.03 -4.74 30.20
N CYS A 185 -3.78 -4.28 30.05
CA CYS A 185 -3.04 -4.26 28.79
C CYS A 185 -1.59 -4.64 29.15
N ALA A 186 -1.27 -5.93 29.08
CA ALA A 186 0.06 -6.47 29.37
C ALA A 186 0.92 -6.49 28.10
N ASN A 187 1.04 -5.35 27.40
CA ASN A 187 1.79 -5.29 26.17
C ASN A 187 3.01 -4.37 26.31
N ASN A 188 4.15 -4.88 25.83
CA ASN A 188 5.47 -4.31 26.03
C ASN A 188 5.82 -3.19 25.03
N THR A 189 5.00 -2.96 24.00
CA THR A 189 5.20 -1.91 23.00
C THR A 189 3.93 -1.11 22.79
N VAL A 190 4.08 0.17 22.42
CA VAL A 190 2.95 1.06 22.13
C VAL A 190 2.14 0.59 20.90
N LEU A 191 2.76 -0.16 20.00
CA LEU A 191 2.12 -0.70 18.79
C LEU A 191 1.21 -1.89 19.05
N ASP A 192 1.27 -2.47 20.25
CA ASP A 192 0.47 -3.60 20.67
C ASP A 192 -0.73 -3.16 21.53
N TRP A 193 -0.79 -1.89 21.95
CA TRP A 193 -1.92 -1.32 22.69
C TRP A 193 -3.07 -0.85 21.78
N PHE A 194 -2.84 -0.78 20.47
CA PHE A 194 -3.78 -0.34 19.44
C PHE A 194 -3.77 -1.31 18.26
#